data_AF-S8ADR1-F1
#
_entry.id   AF-S8ADR1-F1
#
_cell.length_a   1.000
_cell.length_b   1.000
_cell.length_c   1.000
_cell.angle_alpha   90.00
_cell.angle_beta   90.00
_cell.angle_gamma   90.00
#
_symmetry.space_group_name_H-M   'P 1'
#
loop_
_entity.id
_entity.type
_entity.pdbx_description
1 polymer ?
#
loop_
_entity_poly.entity_id
_entity_poly.type
_entity_poly.pdbx_seq_one_letter_code
_entity_poly.pdbx_strand_id
1 'polypeptide(L)'
;MDPISAFGLAVNVLTVVDLGIKVAAAYRSGGALDAPKLQEYSTGLENLSSKLISNNQSLHSTASQSTEKSLQECAQKALTASKALQNELAKSQAGASRFRKFAKSIKNTFSHKIEDLERELRNIQADLDTRLLVRLREETNFGVAEQSKQYKSLDSSIQLLFKEFCLSHTRVVDLIRSDNESTRAVIINELRSWKTEADRKDIEDRKKRLLESLVHGSPFTRENDIHEEHDGTFEWILEDKTVSNKSVAFSTWLREGNGIFWIQGKPGSGKSSLMKYIRKSNGVSKLLESWAAPKKPQMIKFFFWLADTTGIQNSLKGFLCSLLYQILKTNWALDDTYLADHQLCEKKTALNWDLAELKKILLTAVEEAAKTTPLFFLIDGLDECKEDDLDGVTDLILAIASKPNMKLCISSRPETKIRNTFRDVQFLKVQEYTGKDIRKYVQDTLGKTRDTHITGEDWDYLIETIVRHSDGVFLWSILVAKDVTKGVTNGDPVDQLTRRVQKLPKDMSKLYEEMLKRVGPDWELYKCEASSYFNLLGGHGHTNYLFAPLATEEIEYDYYPFEHPYLGEFAFLYEKFHGLRLAKKHQLRQRILAIS
;
A
#
# COMPACT_ATOMS: atom_id res chain seq x y z
N MET A 1 -47.28 50.18 -9.23
CA MET A 1 -46.31 50.90 -10.09
C MET A 1 -45.39 49.87 -10.74
N ASP A 2 -45.40 49.78 -12.07
CA ASP A 2 -44.49 48.90 -12.79
C ASP A 2 -43.02 49.35 -12.63
N PRO A 3 -42.03 48.44 -12.73
CA PRO A 3 -40.62 48.75 -12.45
C PRO A 3 -40.02 49.83 -13.37
N ILE A 4 -40.53 49.96 -14.60
CA ILE A 4 -40.07 50.94 -15.58
C ILE A 4 -40.58 52.34 -15.21
N SER A 5 -41.85 52.46 -14.83
CA SER A 5 -42.41 53.71 -14.26
C SER A 5 -41.71 54.12 -12.96
N ALA A 6 -41.32 53.14 -12.15
CA ALA A 6 -40.56 53.41 -10.93
C ALA A 6 -39.12 53.86 -11.19
N PHE A 7 -38.44 53.29 -12.18
CA PHE A 7 -37.15 53.76 -12.63
C PHE A 7 -37.25 55.19 -13.16
N GLY A 8 -38.24 55.47 -14.02
CA GLY A 8 -38.51 56.82 -14.52
C GLY A 8 -38.77 57.82 -13.38
N LEU A 9 -39.56 57.45 -12.38
CA LEU A 9 -39.77 58.28 -11.19
C LEU A 9 -38.47 58.48 -10.40
N ALA A 10 -37.67 57.43 -10.21
CA ALA A 10 -36.43 57.51 -9.46
C ALA A 10 -35.37 58.37 -10.16
N VAL A 11 -35.21 58.24 -11.48
CA VAL A 11 -34.34 59.11 -12.30
C VAL A 11 -34.79 60.57 -12.20
N ASN A 12 -36.10 60.82 -12.25
CA ASN A 12 -36.64 62.17 -12.06
C ASN A 12 -36.34 62.72 -10.66
N VAL A 13 -36.48 61.90 -9.61
CA VAL A 13 -36.12 62.28 -8.23
C VAL A 13 -34.61 62.57 -8.12
N LEU A 14 -33.75 61.72 -8.67
CA LEU A 14 -32.30 61.93 -8.68
C LEU A 14 -31.91 63.21 -9.42
N THR A 15 -32.58 63.51 -10.54
CA THR A 15 -32.31 64.74 -11.30
C THR A 15 -32.68 65.99 -10.50
N VAL A 16 -33.81 65.95 -9.79
CA VAL A 16 -34.22 67.04 -8.87
C VAL A 16 -33.24 67.18 -7.71
N VAL A 17 -32.79 66.06 -7.14
CA VAL A 17 -31.82 66.03 -6.04
C VAL A 17 -30.46 66.58 -6.47
N ASP A 18 -29.92 66.12 -7.60
CA ASP A 18 -28.64 66.57 -8.16
C ASP A 18 -28.66 68.07 -8.47
N LEU A 19 -29.74 68.55 -9.11
CA LEU A 19 -29.89 69.98 -9.39
C LEU A 19 -30.03 70.79 -8.09
N GLY A 20 -30.74 70.27 -7.08
CA GLY A 20 -30.85 70.89 -5.76
C GLY A 20 -29.48 71.00 -5.04
N ILE A 21 -28.66 69.96 -5.13
CA ILE A 21 -27.27 69.97 -4.61
C ILE A 21 -26.42 70.99 -5.36
N LYS A 22 -26.53 71.06 -6.70
CA LYS A 22 -25.82 72.06 -7.52
C LYS A 22 -26.24 73.49 -7.18
N VAL A 23 -27.53 73.73 -6.92
CA VAL A 23 -28.06 75.03 -6.47
C VAL A 23 -27.48 75.40 -5.10
N ALA A 24 -27.48 74.47 -4.13
CA ALA A 24 -26.90 74.70 -2.81
C ALA A 24 -25.39 74.98 -2.87
N ALA A 25 -24.66 74.24 -3.71
CA ALA A 25 -23.23 74.44 -3.93
C ALA A 25 -22.92 75.79 -4.61
N ALA A 26 -23.67 76.16 -5.64
CA ALA A 26 -23.53 77.44 -6.34
C ALA A 26 -23.82 78.65 -5.43
N TYR A 27 -24.73 78.49 -4.46
CA TYR A 27 -24.98 79.49 -3.44
C TYR A 27 -23.79 79.66 -2.47
N ARG A 28 -23.19 78.53 -2.02
CA ARG A 28 -21.98 78.55 -1.16
C ARG A 28 -20.79 79.25 -1.81
N SER A 29 -20.59 79.08 -3.11
CA SER A 29 -19.48 79.71 -3.85
C SER A 29 -19.61 81.24 -4.03
N GLY A 30 -20.64 81.87 -3.45
CA GLY A 30 -20.79 83.33 -3.36
C GLY A 30 -21.84 83.87 -4.32
N GLY A 31 -23.10 83.48 -4.10
CA GLY A 31 -24.28 83.64 -4.97
C GLY A 31 -24.61 84.99 -5.65
N ALA A 32 -23.75 86.01 -5.55
CA ALA A 32 -23.81 87.21 -6.40
C ALA A 32 -22.93 87.11 -7.66
N LEU A 33 -21.86 86.29 -7.67
CA LEU A 33 -20.89 86.20 -8.78
C LEU A 33 -21.35 85.28 -9.92
N ASP A 34 -22.25 84.34 -9.65
CA ASP A 34 -22.80 83.37 -10.62
C ASP A 34 -24.33 83.46 -10.71
N ALA A 35 -24.90 84.66 -10.49
CA ALA A 35 -26.34 84.92 -10.50
C ALA A 35 -27.09 84.36 -11.73
N PRO A 36 -26.54 84.39 -12.96
CA PRO A 36 -27.19 83.80 -14.14
C PRO A 36 -27.33 82.27 -14.03
N LYS A 37 -26.29 81.57 -13.59
CA LYS A 37 -26.31 80.11 -13.39
C LYS A 37 -27.23 79.70 -12.25
N LEU A 38 -27.24 80.49 -11.17
CA LEU A 38 -28.10 80.24 -10.01
C LEU A 38 -29.58 80.41 -10.40
N GLN A 39 -29.88 81.39 -11.25
CA GLN A 39 -31.22 81.58 -11.82
C GLN A 39 -31.58 80.47 -12.81
N GLU A 40 -30.66 80.03 -13.65
CA GLU A 40 -30.85 78.89 -14.56
C GLU A 40 -31.14 77.60 -13.81
N TYR A 41 -30.33 77.26 -12.80
CA TYR A 41 -30.54 76.06 -11.98
C TYR A 41 -31.80 76.16 -11.12
N SER A 42 -32.14 77.34 -10.59
CA SER A 42 -33.38 77.53 -9.82
C SER A 42 -34.63 77.37 -10.70
N THR A 43 -34.58 77.90 -11.93
CA THR A 43 -35.65 77.76 -12.92
C THR A 43 -35.78 76.31 -13.39
N GLY A 44 -34.64 75.64 -13.63
CA GLY A 44 -34.60 74.21 -13.92
C GLY A 44 -35.18 73.36 -12.79
N LEU A 45 -34.87 73.71 -11.53
CA LEU A 45 -35.38 73.03 -10.34
C LEU A 45 -36.90 73.22 -10.21
N GLU A 46 -37.42 74.39 -10.52
CA GLU A 46 -38.86 74.69 -10.51
C GLU A 46 -39.63 73.92 -11.58
N ASN A 47 -39.08 73.89 -12.80
CA ASN A 47 -39.65 73.14 -13.92
C ASN A 47 -39.63 71.62 -13.68
N LEU A 48 -38.55 71.09 -13.09
CA LEU A 48 -38.46 69.66 -12.79
C LEU A 48 -39.28 69.27 -11.56
N SER A 49 -39.32 70.10 -10.52
CA SER A 49 -40.16 69.87 -9.34
C SER A 49 -41.65 69.92 -9.68
N SER A 50 -42.08 70.82 -10.58
CA SER A 50 -43.46 70.86 -11.06
C SER A 50 -43.83 69.64 -11.91
N LYS A 51 -42.93 69.20 -12.81
CA LYS A 51 -43.08 67.92 -13.53
C LYS A 51 -43.15 66.72 -12.57
N LEU A 52 -42.30 66.69 -11.56
CA LEU A 52 -42.27 65.63 -10.55
C LEU A 52 -43.57 65.60 -9.72
N ILE A 53 -44.15 66.76 -9.38
CA ILE A 53 -45.48 66.87 -8.75
C ILE A 53 -46.56 66.27 -9.63
N SER A 54 -46.61 66.64 -10.92
CA SER A 54 -47.64 66.16 -11.84
C SER A 54 -47.56 64.64 -12.05
N ASN A 55 -46.35 64.10 -12.17
CA ASN A 55 -46.12 62.66 -12.29
C ASN A 55 -46.50 61.94 -10.99
N ASN A 56 -46.14 62.47 -9.82
CA ASN A 56 -46.46 61.85 -8.53
C ASN A 56 -47.98 61.85 -8.23
N GLN A 57 -48.70 62.93 -8.58
CA GLN A 57 -50.15 63.03 -8.43
C GLN A 57 -50.91 61.99 -9.27
N SER A 58 -50.43 61.71 -10.49
CA SER A 58 -51.03 60.68 -11.34
C SER A 58 -50.88 59.26 -10.78
N LEU A 59 -49.81 59.02 -10.01
CA LEU A 59 -49.42 57.71 -9.46
C LEU A 59 -50.08 57.39 -8.10
N HIS A 60 -50.66 58.38 -7.41
CA HIS A 60 -51.37 58.17 -6.14
C HIS A 60 -52.63 57.31 -6.25
N SER A 61 -53.15 57.08 -7.46
CA SER A 61 -54.37 56.30 -7.70
C SER A 61 -54.17 54.77 -7.69
N THR A 62 -52.93 54.27 -7.64
CA THR A 62 -52.63 52.84 -7.93
C THR A 62 -51.53 52.20 -7.06
N ALA A 63 -51.20 52.78 -5.90
CA ALA A 63 -50.14 52.26 -5.01
C ALA A 63 -50.70 51.26 -3.98
N SER A 64 -50.23 50.01 -3.99
CA SER A 64 -50.73 48.94 -3.10
C SER A 64 -49.63 48.12 -2.40
N GLN A 65 -48.34 48.45 -2.57
CA GLN A 65 -47.22 47.74 -1.91
C GLN A 65 -46.35 48.65 -1.02
N SER A 66 -45.79 48.08 0.07
CA SER A 66 -45.02 48.80 1.11
C SER A 66 -43.79 49.57 0.56
N THR A 67 -43.14 49.05 -0.47
CA THR A 67 -41.96 49.65 -1.11
C THR A 67 -42.31 50.83 -2.03
N GLU A 68 -43.53 50.85 -2.61
CA GLU A 68 -44.02 51.96 -3.44
C GLU A 68 -44.26 53.21 -2.60
N LYS A 69 -44.77 53.01 -1.38
CA LYS A 69 -44.94 54.06 -0.39
C LYS A 69 -43.59 54.72 -0.07
N SER A 70 -42.52 53.95 0.06
CA SER A 70 -41.21 54.49 0.42
C SER A 70 -40.51 55.24 -0.72
N LEU A 71 -40.69 54.87 -2.00
CA LEU A 71 -40.18 55.66 -3.14
C LEU A 71 -40.96 56.97 -3.30
N GLN A 72 -42.27 56.92 -3.09
CA GLN A 72 -43.12 58.11 -3.02
C GLN A 72 -42.73 59.00 -1.84
N GLU A 73 -42.36 58.43 -0.70
CA GLU A 73 -41.80 59.18 0.44
C GLU A 73 -40.48 59.88 0.07
N CYS A 74 -39.57 59.21 -0.64
CA CYS A 74 -38.33 59.86 -1.12
C CYS A 74 -38.62 60.97 -2.12
N ALA A 75 -39.55 60.77 -3.06
CA ALA A 75 -39.98 61.79 -4.00
C ALA A 75 -40.62 62.99 -3.29
N GLN A 76 -41.44 62.74 -2.26
CA GLN A 76 -42.07 63.78 -1.47
C GLN A 76 -41.06 64.53 -0.61
N LYS A 77 -40.08 63.84 -0.02
CA LYS A 77 -38.97 64.46 0.72
C LYS A 77 -38.09 65.31 -0.18
N ALA A 78 -37.70 64.81 -1.36
CA ALA A 78 -36.94 65.56 -2.35
C ALA A 78 -37.68 66.82 -2.80
N LEU A 79 -39.00 66.71 -3.03
CA LEU A 79 -39.83 67.86 -3.37
C LEU A 79 -39.93 68.88 -2.23
N THR A 80 -40.08 68.40 -1.00
CA THR A 80 -40.16 69.26 0.20
C THR A 80 -38.85 70.01 0.40
N ALA A 81 -37.71 69.32 0.32
CA ALA A 81 -36.39 69.91 0.41
C ALA A 81 -36.13 70.90 -0.74
N SER A 82 -36.53 70.55 -1.98
CA SER A 82 -36.40 71.42 -3.16
C SER A 82 -37.24 72.71 -3.02
N LYS A 83 -38.50 72.62 -2.59
CA LYS A 83 -39.36 73.79 -2.33
C LYS A 83 -38.81 74.65 -1.19
N ALA A 84 -38.30 74.02 -0.13
CA ALA A 84 -37.66 74.75 0.97
C ALA A 84 -36.43 75.51 0.47
N LEU A 85 -35.60 74.88 -0.37
CA LEU A 85 -34.43 75.50 -1.00
C LEU A 85 -34.85 76.69 -1.88
N GLN A 86 -35.88 76.55 -2.71
CA GLN A 86 -36.43 77.64 -3.54
C GLN A 86 -36.96 78.81 -2.71
N ASN A 87 -37.70 78.52 -1.64
CA ASN A 87 -38.23 79.56 -0.75
C ASN A 87 -37.12 80.34 -0.05
N GLU A 88 -36.03 79.66 0.34
CA GLU A 88 -34.87 80.36 0.90
C GLU A 88 -34.13 81.18 -0.18
N LEU A 89 -34.01 80.70 -1.43
CA LEU A 89 -33.44 81.48 -2.53
C LEU A 89 -34.25 82.74 -2.86
N ALA A 90 -35.58 82.65 -2.90
CA ALA A 90 -36.47 83.79 -3.16
C ALA A 90 -36.33 84.89 -2.10
N LYS A 91 -36.19 84.51 -0.82
CA LYS A 91 -35.93 85.45 0.28
C LYS A 91 -34.58 86.15 0.14
N SER A 92 -33.56 85.45 -0.38
CA SER A 92 -32.25 86.05 -0.66
C SER A 92 -32.30 87.08 -1.81
N GLN A 93 -33.17 86.91 -2.80
CA GLN A 93 -33.30 87.82 -3.95
C GLN A 93 -34.17 89.06 -3.63
N ALA A 94 -35.23 88.92 -2.84
CA ALA A 94 -36.12 90.02 -2.47
C ALA A 94 -35.46 91.09 -1.55
N GLY A 95 -34.32 90.77 -0.92
CA GLY A 95 -33.62 91.65 0.03
C GLY A 95 -32.50 92.51 -0.57
N ALA A 96 -32.23 92.46 -1.88
CA ALA A 96 -31.00 92.99 -2.47
C ALA A 96 -30.78 94.51 -2.35
N SER A 97 -31.81 95.31 -2.04
CA SER A 97 -31.70 96.77 -1.91
C SER A 97 -31.50 97.30 -0.47
N ARG A 98 -31.79 96.53 0.59
CA ARG A 98 -31.68 97.03 2.00
C ARG A 98 -30.75 96.23 2.92
N PHE A 99 -30.15 95.14 2.46
CA PHE A 99 -29.48 94.17 3.35
C PHE A 99 -27.94 94.12 3.32
N ARG A 100 -27.24 95.15 2.84
CA ARG A 100 -25.75 95.10 2.78
C ARG A 100 -25.04 95.22 4.13
N LYS A 101 -25.70 95.70 5.20
CA LYS A 101 -25.10 95.86 6.55
C LYS A 101 -25.56 94.85 7.60
N PHE A 102 -26.65 94.11 7.35
CA PHE A 102 -27.11 93.00 8.21
C PHE A 102 -26.74 91.61 7.65
N ALA A 103 -25.99 91.54 6.54
CA ALA A 103 -25.72 90.32 5.80
C ALA A 103 -24.93 89.26 6.58
N LYS A 104 -24.06 89.61 7.53
CA LYS A 104 -23.13 88.62 8.13
C LYS A 104 -23.81 87.63 9.09
N SER A 105 -24.78 88.10 9.89
CA SER A 105 -25.51 87.26 10.85
C SER A 105 -26.63 86.47 10.18
N ILE A 106 -27.31 87.07 9.19
CA ILE A 106 -28.32 86.35 8.39
C ILE A 106 -27.68 85.34 7.45
N LYS A 107 -26.51 85.63 6.85
CA LYS A 107 -25.77 84.70 5.98
C LYS A 107 -25.36 83.43 6.71
N ASN A 108 -24.98 83.48 7.99
CA ASN A 108 -24.62 82.27 8.74
C ASN A 108 -25.86 81.38 9.00
N THR A 109 -26.98 81.95 9.47
CA THR A 109 -28.20 81.19 9.72
C THR A 109 -28.83 80.66 8.42
N PHE A 110 -28.82 81.45 7.34
CA PHE A 110 -29.27 81.00 6.02
C PHE A 110 -28.35 79.93 5.41
N SER A 111 -27.02 80.09 5.58
CA SER A 111 -26.04 79.11 5.09
C SER A 111 -26.31 77.77 5.75
N HIS A 112 -26.34 77.68 7.09
CA HIS A 112 -26.59 76.43 7.81
C HIS A 112 -27.88 75.72 7.38
N LYS A 113 -28.96 76.48 7.14
CA LYS A 113 -30.22 75.91 6.65
C LYS A 113 -30.11 75.33 5.24
N ILE A 114 -29.33 75.95 4.36
CA ILE A 114 -29.02 75.41 3.01
C ILE A 114 -28.10 74.18 3.13
N GLU A 115 -27.17 74.14 4.08
CA GLU A 115 -26.32 72.95 4.33
C GLU A 115 -27.13 71.76 4.84
N ASP A 116 -28.09 72.01 5.74
CA ASP A 116 -29.00 70.97 6.25
C ASP A 116 -29.86 70.40 5.12
N LEU A 117 -30.39 71.26 4.23
CA LEU A 117 -31.14 70.85 3.05
C LEU A 117 -30.28 70.09 2.04
N GLU A 118 -29.03 70.51 1.81
CA GLU A 118 -28.11 69.79 0.94
C GLU A 118 -27.77 68.39 1.51
N ARG A 119 -27.54 68.30 2.83
CA ARG A 119 -27.30 67.02 3.50
C ARG A 119 -28.53 66.12 3.41
N GLU A 120 -29.73 66.67 3.56
CA GLU A 120 -30.98 65.94 3.40
C GLU A 120 -31.12 65.41 1.96
N LEU A 121 -30.84 66.24 0.94
CA LEU A 121 -30.82 65.85 -0.47
C LEU A 121 -29.80 64.74 -0.75
N ARG A 122 -28.58 64.81 -0.20
CA ARG A 122 -27.56 63.75 -0.32
C ARG A 122 -27.95 62.43 0.34
N ASN A 123 -28.61 62.49 1.50
CA ASN A 123 -29.13 61.30 2.16
C ASN A 123 -30.25 60.64 1.33
N ILE A 124 -31.11 61.45 0.71
CA ILE A 124 -32.15 60.96 -0.22
C ILE A 124 -31.49 60.29 -1.44
N GLN A 125 -30.40 60.85 -1.98
CA GLN A 125 -29.64 60.25 -3.10
C GLN A 125 -29.13 58.85 -2.76
N ALA A 126 -28.42 58.69 -1.64
CA ALA A 126 -27.85 57.40 -1.23
C ALA A 126 -28.92 56.33 -0.92
N ASP A 127 -30.06 56.75 -0.34
CA ASP A 127 -31.20 55.87 -0.07
C ASP A 127 -31.88 55.42 -1.37
N LEU A 128 -31.98 56.31 -2.37
CA LEU A 128 -32.54 55.97 -3.69
C LEU A 128 -31.63 55.02 -4.47
N ASP A 129 -30.32 55.25 -4.46
CA ASP A 129 -29.33 54.41 -5.15
C ASP A 129 -29.37 52.97 -4.63
N THR A 130 -29.37 52.80 -3.29
CA THR A 130 -29.47 51.48 -2.65
C THR A 130 -30.77 50.76 -3.01
N ARG A 131 -31.89 51.49 -3.10
CA ARG A 131 -33.21 50.92 -3.36
C ARG A 131 -33.46 50.61 -4.84
N LEU A 132 -32.93 51.43 -5.74
CA LEU A 132 -32.90 51.14 -7.18
C LEU A 132 -32.15 49.83 -7.45
N LEU A 133 -31.02 49.62 -6.76
CA LEU A 133 -30.23 48.38 -6.83
C LEU A 133 -31.01 47.16 -6.34
N VAL A 134 -31.80 47.29 -5.27
CA VAL A 134 -32.63 46.18 -4.74
C VAL A 134 -33.83 45.87 -5.65
N ARG A 135 -34.53 46.89 -6.19
CA ARG A 135 -35.73 46.69 -7.02
C ARG A 135 -35.41 46.08 -8.39
N LEU A 136 -34.31 46.48 -9.01
CA LEU A 136 -33.93 45.98 -10.35
C LEU A 136 -33.27 44.60 -10.30
N ARG A 137 -33.00 44.07 -9.10
CA ARG A 137 -32.63 42.67 -8.87
C ARG A 137 -33.75 41.69 -9.25
N GLU A 138 -35.01 42.13 -9.25
CA GLU A 138 -36.18 41.28 -9.52
C GLU A 138 -36.61 41.24 -11.00
N GLU A 139 -36.20 42.19 -11.86
CA GLU A 139 -36.49 42.19 -13.30
C GLU A 139 -35.23 42.23 -14.16
N THR A 140 -34.63 41.07 -14.42
CA THR A 140 -33.30 40.93 -15.05
C THR A 140 -33.30 40.68 -16.56
N ASN A 141 -34.29 41.16 -17.32
CA ASN A 141 -34.26 41.00 -18.78
C ASN A 141 -34.64 42.28 -19.53
N PHE A 142 -33.61 43.07 -19.90
CA PHE A 142 -33.78 44.26 -20.76
C PHE A 142 -34.58 43.96 -22.03
N GLY A 143 -34.37 42.79 -22.64
CA GLY A 143 -35.11 42.38 -23.85
C GLY A 143 -36.62 42.27 -23.65
N VAL A 144 -37.09 41.96 -22.45
CA VAL A 144 -38.52 41.94 -22.10
C VAL A 144 -39.01 43.37 -21.79
N ALA A 145 -38.19 44.16 -21.10
CA ALA A 145 -38.51 45.54 -20.75
C ALA A 145 -38.58 46.48 -21.97
N GLU A 146 -37.68 46.34 -22.96
CA GLU A 146 -37.64 47.14 -24.20
C GLU A 146 -38.92 46.99 -25.05
N GLN A 147 -39.56 45.82 -24.98
CA GLN A 147 -40.79 45.55 -25.71
C GLN A 147 -42.04 46.11 -25.03
N SER A 148 -41.95 46.51 -23.76
CA SER A 148 -43.08 47.02 -23.00
C SER A 148 -43.59 48.36 -23.55
N LYS A 149 -44.91 48.58 -23.46
CA LYS A 149 -45.51 49.87 -23.80
C LYS A 149 -45.00 50.99 -22.87
N GLN A 150 -44.68 50.67 -21.61
CA GLN A 150 -44.15 51.64 -20.66
C GLN A 150 -42.76 52.14 -21.06
N TYR A 151 -41.83 51.27 -21.47
CA TYR A 151 -40.49 51.69 -21.91
C TYR A 151 -40.57 52.63 -23.13
N LYS A 152 -41.41 52.29 -24.11
CA LYS A 152 -41.63 53.10 -25.31
C LYS A 152 -42.27 54.46 -25.03
N SER A 153 -42.94 54.62 -23.88
CA SER A 153 -43.53 55.88 -23.45
C SER A 153 -42.56 56.79 -22.68
N LEU A 154 -41.38 56.30 -22.30
CA LEU A 154 -40.34 57.10 -21.64
C LEU A 154 -39.63 58.05 -22.62
N ASP A 155 -39.04 59.11 -22.06
CA ASP A 155 -38.16 60.01 -22.82
C ASP A 155 -36.91 59.26 -23.34
N SER A 156 -36.43 59.66 -24.53
CA SER A 156 -35.26 59.06 -25.20
C SER A 156 -33.99 59.02 -24.32
N SER A 157 -33.78 60.03 -23.47
CA SER A 157 -32.63 60.09 -22.55
C SER A 157 -32.75 59.06 -21.44
N ILE A 158 -33.97 58.86 -20.92
CA ILE A 158 -34.26 57.88 -19.86
C ILE A 158 -34.20 56.46 -20.43
N GLN A 159 -34.63 56.28 -21.68
CA GLN A 159 -34.50 55.00 -22.39
C GLN A 159 -33.04 54.57 -22.55
N LEU A 160 -32.16 55.51 -22.94
CA LEU A 160 -30.73 55.26 -23.10
C LEU A 160 -30.08 54.89 -21.76
N LEU A 161 -30.37 55.66 -20.70
CA LEU A 161 -29.84 55.39 -19.36
C LEU A 161 -30.33 54.05 -18.80
N PHE A 162 -31.61 53.72 -19.00
CA PHE A 162 -32.15 52.42 -18.60
C PHE A 162 -31.46 51.27 -19.35
N LYS A 163 -31.20 51.44 -20.65
CA LYS A 163 -30.48 50.46 -21.46
C LYS A 163 -29.05 50.24 -20.99
N GLU A 164 -28.27 51.32 -20.83
CA GLU A 164 -26.90 51.23 -20.33
C GLU A 164 -26.83 50.62 -18.93
N PHE A 165 -27.77 51.00 -18.05
CA PHE A 165 -27.88 50.46 -16.70
C PHE A 165 -28.15 48.95 -16.73
N CYS A 166 -29.16 48.48 -17.46
CA CYS A 166 -29.48 47.06 -17.55
C CYS A 166 -28.34 46.24 -18.19
N LEU A 167 -27.69 46.77 -19.24
CA LEU A 167 -26.56 46.09 -19.89
C LEU A 167 -25.34 45.98 -18.97
N SER A 168 -25.00 47.04 -18.25
CA SER A 168 -23.91 47.05 -17.28
C SER A 168 -24.15 46.03 -16.16
N HIS A 169 -25.36 45.97 -15.62
CA HIS A 169 -25.72 45.03 -14.57
C HIS A 169 -25.76 43.58 -15.05
N THR A 170 -26.28 43.31 -16.24
CA THR A 170 -26.27 41.96 -16.85
C THR A 170 -24.83 41.46 -16.96
N ARG A 171 -23.90 42.31 -17.41
CA ARG A 171 -22.48 41.98 -17.51
C ARG A 171 -21.84 41.64 -16.16
N VAL A 172 -22.16 42.40 -15.11
CA VAL A 172 -21.66 42.12 -13.74
C VAL A 172 -22.18 40.78 -13.21
N VAL A 173 -23.47 40.50 -13.41
CA VAL A 173 -24.08 39.22 -12.98
C VAL A 173 -23.48 38.05 -13.76
N ASP A 174 -23.29 38.17 -15.07
CA ASP A 174 -22.69 37.14 -15.90
C ASP A 174 -21.22 36.88 -15.53
N LEU A 175 -20.45 37.93 -15.22
CA LEU A 175 -19.08 37.81 -14.70
C LEU A 175 -19.05 37.06 -13.37
N ILE A 176 -19.91 37.44 -12.41
CA ILE A 176 -20.01 36.76 -11.11
C ILE A 176 -20.44 35.31 -11.29
N ARG A 177 -21.39 35.03 -12.20
CA ARG A 177 -21.85 33.67 -12.49
C ARG A 177 -20.71 32.84 -13.08
N SER A 178 -20.01 33.38 -14.08
CA SER A 178 -18.88 32.71 -14.75
C SER A 178 -17.73 32.42 -13.78
N ASP A 179 -17.39 33.38 -12.91
CA ASP A 179 -16.33 33.20 -11.91
C ASP A 179 -16.71 32.17 -10.85
N ASN A 180 -17.97 32.19 -10.40
CA ASN A 180 -18.50 31.20 -9.45
C ASN A 180 -18.58 29.79 -10.07
N GLU A 181 -18.97 29.67 -11.35
CA GLU A 181 -18.94 28.40 -12.09
C GLU A 181 -17.52 27.87 -12.23
N SER A 182 -16.56 28.73 -12.59
CA SER A 182 -15.14 28.38 -12.71
C SER A 182 -14.56 27.93 -11.37
N THR A 183 -14.84 28.67 -10.30
CA THR A 183 -14.42 28.33 -8.93
C THR A 183 -15.00 27.00 -8.48
N ARG A 184 -16.30 26.76 -8.72
CA ARG A 184 -16.96 25.47 -8.41
C ARG A 184 -16.33 24.31 -9.17
N ALA A 185 -16.01 24.51 -10.45
CA ALA A 185 -15.38 23.47 -11.27
C ALA A 185 -14.00 23.07 -10.71
N VAL A 186 -13.18 24.05 -10.29
CA VAL A 186 -11.87 23.80 -9.66
C VAL A 186 -12.04 23.02 -8.35
N ILE A 187 -12.93 23.45 -7.45
CA ILE A 187 -13.18 22.78 -6.17
C ILE A 187 -13.66 21.34 -6.37
N ILE A 188 -14.58 21.10 -7.31
CA ILE A 188 -15.08 19.74 -7.61
C ILE A 188 -13.94 18.86 -8.13
N ASN A 189 -13.06 19.40 -8.97
CA ASN A 189 -11.92 18.64 -9.50
C ASN A 189 -10.90 18.29 -8.40
N GLU A 190 -10.59 19.23 -7.51
CA GLU A 190 -9.73 18.96 -6.35
C GLU A 190 -10.35 17.91 -5.42
N LEU A 191 -11.64 18.02 -5.08
CA LEU A 191 -12.34 17.04 -4.26
C LEU A 191 -12.33 15.64 -4.90
N ARG A 192 -12.51 15.53 -6.22
CA ARG A 192 -12.39 14.24 -6.94
C ARG A 192 -10.97 13.69 -6.86
N SER A 193 -9.95 14.55 -6.99
CA SER A 193 -8.55 14.11 -6.88
C SER A 193 -8.24 13.59 -5.48
N TRP A 194 -8.68 14.28 -4.43
CA TRP A 194 -8.49 13.85 -3.04
C TRP A 194 -9.24 12.57 -2.72
N LYS A 195 -10.47 12.42 -3.22
CA LYS A 195 -11.23 11.18 -3.07
C LYS A 195 -10.52 10.00 -3.73
N THR A 196 -10.03 10.19 -4.96
CA THR A 196 -9.31 9.14 -5.71
C THR A 196 -8.03 8.73 -4.97
N GLU A 197 -7.27 9.69 -4.43
CA GLU A 197 -6.06 9.42 -3.66
C GLU A 197 -6.37 8.71 -2.33
N ALA A 198 -7.44 9.13 -1.64
CA ALA A 198 -7.89 8.49 -0.40
C ALA A 198 -8.35 7.03 -0.64
N ASP A 199 -9.15 6.81 -1.69
CA ASP A 199 -9.63 5.47 -2.08
C ASP A 199 -8.45 4.56 -2.46
N ARG A 200 -7.49 5.07 -3.22
CA ARG A 200 -6.25 4.34 -3.58
C ARG A 200 -5.46 3.93 -2.34
N LYS A 201 -5.26 4.87 -1.41
CA LYS A 201 -4.53 4.62 -0.17
C LYS A 201 -5.23 3.57 0.70
N ASP A 202 -6.55 3.65 0.83
CA ASP A 202 -7.34 2.64 1.57
C ASP A 202 -7.21 1.24 0.94
N ILE A 203 -7.26 1.14 -0.39
CA ILE A 203 -7.01 -0.13 -1.10
C ILE A 203 -5.60 -0.64 -0.81
N GLU A 204 -4.56 0.19 -0.93
CA GLU A 204 -3.18 -0.22 -0.63
C GLU A 204 -3.00 -0.68 0.83
N ASP A 205 -3.61 0.02 1.78
CA ASP A 205 -3.59 -0.36 3.20
C ASP A 205 -4.33 -1.69 3.45
N ARG A 206 -5.44 -1.96 2.75
CA ARG A 206 -6.15 -3.25 2.82
C ARG A 206 -5.33 -4.39 2.22
N LYS A 207 -4.69 -4.16 1.08
CA LYS A 207 -3.77 -5.15 0.46
C LYS A 207 -2.66 -5.52 1.43
N LYS A 208 -2.06 -4.51 2.08
CA LYS A 208 -1.01 -4.70 3.08
C LYS A 208 -1.50 -5.53 4.28
N ARG A 209 -2.65 -5.19 4.86
CA ARG A 209 -3.23 -5.95 5.99
C ARG A 209 -3.52 -7.41 5.63
N LEU A 210 -4.06 -7.66 4.43
CA LEU A 210 -4.29 -9.03 3.95
C LEU A 210 -2.97 -9.80 3.85
N LEU A 211 -1.95 -9.21 3.24
CA LEU A 211 -0.64 -9.85 3.13
C LEU A 211 -0.03 -10.12 4.51
N GLU A 212 -0.13 -9.19 5.45
CA GLU A 212 0.33 -9.36 6.84
C GLU A 212 -0.40 -10.51 7.54
N SER A 213 -1.71 -10.67 7.29
CA SER A 213 -2.49 -11.78 7.86
C SER A 213 -2.05 -13.16 7.37
N LEU A 214 -1.41 -13.27 6.21
CA LEU A 214 -0.90 -14.53 5.66
C LEU A 214 0.49 -14.88 6.22
N VAL A 215 1.20 -13.93 6.82
CA VAL A 215 2.53 -14.16 7.37
C VAL A 215 2.41 -14.72 8.79
N HIS A 216 3.04 -15.86 9.04
CA HIS A 216 3.22 -16.39 10.38
C HIS A 216 4.67 -16.84 10.58
N GLY A 217 5.37 -16.20 11.53
CA GLY A 217 6.80 -16.41 11.74
C GLY A 217 7.65 -15.91 10.57
N SER A 218 8.92 -16.34 10.51
CA SER A 218 9.78 -16.08 9.35
C SER A 218 9.52 -17.17 8.30
N PRO A 219 8.94 -16.86 7.12
CA PRO A 219 8.66 -17.88 6.09
C PRO A 219 9.93 -18.52 5.50
N PHE A 220 11.12 -18.08 5.94
CA PHE A 220 12.42 -18.52 5.45
C PHE A 220 13.30 -19.16 6.55
N THR A 221 12.77 -19.51 7.73
CA THR A 221 13.58 -20.07 8.84
C THR A 221 14.37 -21.29 8.37
N ARG A 222 13.69 -22.27 7.76
CA ARG A 222 14.39 -23.46 7.23
C ARG A 222 15.40 -23.13 6.14
N GLU A 223 15.08 -22.24 5.20
CA GLU A 223 16.02 -21.87 4.12
C GLU A 223 17.33 -21.27 4.68
N ASN A 224 17.23 -20.48 5.74
CA ASN A 224 18.37 -19.89 6.42
C ASN A 224 19.20 -20.93 7.20
N ASP A 225 18.55 -21.97 7.73
CA ASP A 225 19.20 -23.01 8.54
C ASP A 225 19.88 -24.10 7.68
N ILE A 226 19.53 -24.22 6.40
CA ILE A 226 20.24 -25.12 5.47
C ILE A 226 21.68 -24.63 5.31
N HIS A 227 22.66 -25.48 5.65
CA HIS A 227 24.08 -25.18 5.42
C HIS A 227 24.37 -24.85 3.96
N GLU A 228 25.30 -23.92 3.73
CA GLU A 228 25.79 -23.65 2.38
C GLU A 228 26.47 -24.90 1.80
N GLU A 229 26.21 -25.10 0.51
CA GLU A 229 26.86 -26.12 -0.30
C GLU A 229 28.38 -25.93 -0.31
N HIS A 230 29.12 -27.02 -0.48
CA HIS A 230 30.57 -26.94 -0.66
C HIS A 230 30.88 -26.37 -2.05
N ASP A 231 31.93 -25.56 -2.16
CA ASP A 231 32.24 -24.83 -3.39
C ASP A 231 32.35 -25.76 -4.61
N GLY A 232 31.64 -25.42 -5.69
CA GLY A 232 31.58 -26.18 -6.94
C GLY A 232 31.01 -27.60 -6.79
N THR A 233 29.98 -27.75 -5.96
CA THR A 233 29.10 -28.94 -5.91
C THR A 233 27.76 -28.62 -6.56
N PHE A 234 26.98 -29.64 -6.93
CA PHE A 234 25.65 -29.57 -7.56
C PHE A 234 25.59 -28.99 -8.98
N GLU A 235 26.71 -28.54 -9.57
CA GLU A 235 26.74 -28.00 -10.95
C GLU A 235 26.25 -29.01 -12.01
N TRP A 236 26.39 -30.31 -11.72
CA TRP A 236 25.90 -31.40 -12.56
C TRP A 236 24.39 -31.31 -12.85
N ILE A 237 23.61 -30.61 -12.03
CA ILE A 237 22.16 -30.45 -12.23
C ILE A 237 21.82 -29.66 -13.51
N LEU A 238 22.79 -28.88 -14.02
CA LEU A 238 22.67 -28.10 -15.25
C LEU A 238 23.14 -28.86 -16.49
N GLU A 239 23.73 -30.04 -16.34
CA GLU A 239 24.16 -30.87 -17.46
C GLU A 239 22.95 -31.55 -18.12
N ASP A 240 22.93 -31.57 -19.46
CA ASP A 240 21.91 -32.29 -20.26
C ASP A 240 22.14 -33.83 -20.27
N LYS A 241 22.69 -34.38 -19.17
CA LYS A 241 23.02 -35.80 -19.02
C LYS A 241 22.15 -36.44 -17.94
N THR A 242 21.78 -37.69 -18.16
CA THR A 242 21.11 -38.53 -17.16
C THR A 242 21.95 -39.76 -16.86
N VAL A 243 21.86 -40.25 -15.63
CA VAL A 243 22.44 -41.54 -15.22
C VAL A 243 21.63 -42.71 -15.79
N SER A 244 20.36 -42.46 -16.17
CA SER A 244 19.44 -43.45 -16.73
C SER A 244 18.86 -42.99 -18.06
N ASN A 245 18.86 -43.88 -19.06
CA ASN A 245 18.26 -43.64 -20.37
C ASN A 245 16.71 -43.51 -20.34
N LYS A 246 16.08 -43.69 -19.17
CA LYS A 246 14.61 -43.62 -19.00
C LYS A 246 14.11 -42.31 -18.38
N SER A 247 14.99 -41.37 -18.03
CA SER A 247 14.63 -40.09 -17.40
C SER A 247 15.07 -38.91 -18.25
N VAL A 248 14.34 -37.80 -18.20
CA VAL A 248 14.76 -36.52 -18.79
C VAL A 248 15.70 -35.79 -17.84
N ALA A 249 16.76 -35.16 -18.35
CA ALA A 249 17.66 -34.34 -17.54
C ALA A 249 16.91 -33.13 -16.96
N PHE A 250 17.30 -32.71 -15.74
CA PHE A 250 16.63 -31.60 -15.08
C PHE A 250 16.71 -30.29 -15.88
N SER A 251 17.86 -30.01 -16.48
CA SER A 251 18.08 -28.85 -17.37
C SER A 251 17.14 -28.85 -18.58
N THR A 252 16.97 -30.01 -19.22
CA THR A 252 16.04 -30.20 -20.35
C THR A 252 14.59 -30.03 -19.90
N TRP A 253 14.22 -30.63 -18.76
CA TRP A 253 12.88 -30.42 -18.20
C TRP A 253 12.64 -28.95 -17.83
N LEU A 254 13.62 -28.23 -17.29
CA LEU A 254 13.49 -26.81 -17.00
C LEU A 254 13.27 -25.97 -18.25
N ARG A 255 13.97 -26.28 -19.35
CA ARG A 255 13.89 -25.53 -20.61
C ARG A 255 12.60 -25.80 -21.39
N GLU A 256 12.19 -27.07 -21.47
CA GLU A 256 11.18 -27.53 -22.45
C GLU A 256 10.03 -28.32 -21.83
N GLY A 257 10.24 -28.91 -20.65
CA GLY A 257 9.24 -29.72 -19.96
C GLY A 257 8.06 -28.92 -19.39
N ASN A 258 7.13 -29.61 -18.72
CA ASN A 258 6.04 -28.98 -17.96
C ASN A 258 5.71 -29.85 -16.74
N GLY A 259 4.80 -29.37 -15.89
CA GLY A 259 4.27 -30.16 -14.78
C GLY A 259 5.26 -30.32 -13.63
N ILE A 260 5.34 -31.53 -13.07
CA ILE A 260 6.12 -31.81 -11.87
C ILE A 260 7.46 -32.46 -12.23
N PHE A 261 8.52 -32.09 -11.52
CA PHE A 261 9.78 -32.81 -11.47
C PHE A 261 10.13 -33.15 -10.02
N TRP A 262 10.36 -34.42 -9.75
CA TRP A 262 10.57 -34.93 -8.40
C TRP A 262 12.04 -35.25 -8.12
N ILE A 263 12.64 -34.48 -7.22
CA ILE A 263 13.98 -34.72 -6.67
C ILE A 263 13.85 -35.64 -5.45
N GLN A 264 14.07 -36.94 -5.66
CA GLN A 264 14.06 -37.92 -4.59
C GLN A 264 15.48 -38.21 -4.09
N GLY A 265 15.58 -38.71 -2.85
CA GLY A 265 16.85 -39.20 -2.35
C GLY A 265 16.88 -39.60 -0.89
N LYS A 266 17.94 -40.32 -0.53
CA LYS A 266 18.17 -40.82 0.83
C LYS A 266 18.27 -39.67 1.86
N PRO A 267 18.00 -39.92 3.15
CA PRO A 267 18.34 -38.98 4.22
C PRO A 267 19.83 -38.61 4.14
N GLY A 268 20.16 -37.32 4.31
CA GLY A 268 21.56 -36.86 4.27
C GLY A 268 22.23 -36.86 2.89
N SER A 269 21.54 -37.18 1.80
CA SER A 269 22.10 -37.15 0.42
C SER A 269 22.33 -35.75 -0.15
N GLY A 270 21.86 -34.69 0.51
CA GLY A 270 22.05 -33.31 0.06
C GLY A 270 20.86 -32.70 -0.71
N LYS A 271 19.67 -33.30 -0.67
CA LYS A 271 18.44 -32.76 -1.33
C LYS A 271 18.18 -31.28 -1.01
N SER A 272 18.09 -30.93 0.28
CA SER A 272 17.80 -29.54 0.68
C SER A 272 18.91 -28.57 0.28
N SER A 273 20.17 -29.02 0.31
CA SER A 273 21.31 -28.24 -0.22
C SER A 273 21.20 -28.04 -1.73
N LEU A 274 20.81 -29.07 -2.49
CA LEU A 274 20.54 -28.97 -3.92
C LEU A 274 19.36 -28.01 -4.20
N MET A 275 18.28 -28.06 -3.43
CA MET A 275 17.15 -27.14 -3.58
C MET A 275 17.56 -25.69 -3.32
N LYS A 276 18.43 -25.46 -2.32
CA LYS A 276 19.02 -24.14 -2.05
C LYS A 276 19.92 -23.68 -3.22
N TYR A 277 20.73 -24.58 -3.79
CA TYR A 277 21.53 -24.31 -4.98
C TYR A 277 20.64 -23.93 -6.18
N ILE A 278 19.59 -24.71 -6.47
CA ILE A 278 18.64 -24.45 -7.57
C ILE A 278 18.04 -23.05 -7.45
N ARG A 279 17.65 -22.65 -6.23
CA ARG A 279 17.14 -21.32 -5.94
C ARG A 279 18.17 -20.23 -6.24
N LYS A 280 19.44 -20.43 -5.87
CA LYS A 280 20.53 -19.45 -6.01
C LYS A 280 21.15 -19.40 -7.41
N SER A 281 20.99 -20.45 -8.21
CA SER A 281 21.73 -20.64 -9.44
C SER A 281 21.28 -19.70 -10.58
N ASN A 282 22.26 -18.94 -11.11
CA ASN A 282 22.07 -18.15 -12.32
C ASN A 282 21.83 -19.04 -13.55
N GLY A 283 22.38 -20.27 -13.58
CA GLY A 283 22.15 -21.22 -14.65
C GLY A 283 20.70 -21.67 -14.70
N VAL A 284 20.11 -22.01 -13.55
CA VAL A 284 18.68 -22.33 -13.42
C VAL A 284 17.81 -21.14 -13.84
N SER A 285 18.17 -19.92 -13.39
CA SER A 285 17.43 -18.71 -13.74
C SER A 285 17.36 -18.49 -15.26
N LYS A 286 18.49 -18.67 -15.97
CA LYS A 286 18.55 -18.56 -17.44
C LYS A 286 17.70 -19.62 -18.15
N LEU A 287 17.71 -20.86 -17.65
CA LEU A 287 16.89 -21.94 -18.24
C LEU A 287 15.39 -21.66 -18.04
N LEU A 288 15.00 -21.16 -16.87
CA LEU A 288 13.62 -20.74 -16.59
C LEU A 288 13.20 -19.54 -17.44
N GLU A 289 14.07 -18.56 -17.63
CA GLU A 289 13.82 -17.41 -18.52
C GLU A 289 13.61 -17.86 -19.97
N SER A 290 14.39 -18.84 -20.45
CA SER A 290 14.20 -19.42 -21.78
C SER A 290 12.85 -20.12 -21.92
N TRP A 291 12.38 -20.83 -20.88
CA TRP A 291 11.07 -21.47 -20.89
C TRP A 291 9.92 -20.46 -20.85
N ALA A 292 10.06 -19.39 -20.07
CA ALA A 292 9.03 -18.40 -19.84
C ALA A 292 8.93 -17.33 -20.94
N ALA A 293 9.91 -17.26 -21.84
CA ALA A 293 10.00 -16.24 -22.88
C ALA A 293 8.70 -16.12 -23.71
N PRO A 294 8.25 -14.90 -24.04
CA PRO A 294 8.91 -13.60 -23.82
C PRO A 294 8.68 -13.01 -22.41
N LYS A 295 7.99 -13.72 -21.51
CA LYS A 295 7.68 -13.25 -20.15
C LYS A 295 8.79 -13.62 -19.17
N LYS A 296 8.83 -12.94 -18.02
CA LYS A 296 9.73 -13.29 -16.91
C LYS A 296 9.02 -14.26 -15.96
N PRO A 297 9.63 -15.39 -15.57
CA PRO A 297 9.01 -16.31 -14.63
C PRO A 297 9.07 -15.76 -13.20
N GLN A 298 8.06 -16.09 -12.40
CA GLN A 298 8.08 -15.89 -10.96
C GLN A 298 8.40 -17.21 -10.26
N MET A 299 9.43 -17.21 -9.40
CA MET A 299 9.75 -18.34 -8.52
C MET A 299 8.97 -18.21 -7.21
N ILE A 300 8.23 -19.25 -6.86
CA ILE A 300 7.50 -19.37 -5.58
C ILE A 300 8.12 -20.53 -4.83
N LYS A 301 8.46 -20.35 -3.56
CA LYS A 301 9.24 -21.36 -2.81
C LYS A 301 8.62 -21.72 -1.47
N PHE A 302 8.75 -22.97 -1.08
CA PHE A 302 8.36 -23.45 0.24
C PHE A 302 9.28 -24.57 0.71
N PHE A 303 9.70 -24.51 1.97
CA PHE A 303 10.57 -25.51 2.58
C PHE A 303 9.85 -26.06 3.81
N PHE A 304 9.34 -27.29 3.73
CA PHE A 304 8.67 -27.95 4.85
C PHE A 304 9.67 -28.19 5.98
N TRP A 305 9.31 -27.93 7.23
CA TRP A 305 10.23 -28.10 8.36
C TRP A 305 9.60 -28.81 9.55
N LEU A 306 10.04 -30.04 9.81
CA LEU A 306 9.54 -30.82 10.93
C LEU A 306 9.93 -30.22 12.29
N ALA A 307 11.11 -29.61 12.40
CA ALA A 307 11.60 -29.02 13.65
C ALA A 307 11.04 -27.61 13.94
N ASP A 308 10.06 -27.16 13.15
CA ASP A 308 9.32 -25.94 13.44
C ASP A 308 8.43 -26.11 14.67
N THR A 309 8.80 -25.42 15.76
CA THR A 309 8.04 -25.42 17.01
C THR A 309 6.67 -24.74 16.90
N THR A 310 6.41 -23.98 15.83
CA THR A 310 5.09 -23.37 15.60
C THR A 310 4.11 -24.32 14.92
N GLY A 311 4.60 -25.43 14.35
CA GLY A 311 3.78 -26.43 13.65
C GLY A 311 3.09 -25.91 12.39
N ILE A 312 3.53 -24.78 11.84
CA ILE A 312 2.94 -24.15 10.66
C ILE A 312 3.77 -24.48 9.42
N GLN A 313 5.10 -24.49 9.53
CA GLN A 313 6.02 -24.78 8.42
C GLN A 313 6.04 -26.26 8.01
N ASN A 314 5.32 -27.13 8.72
CA ASN A 314 5.05 -28.51 8.31
C ASN A 314 3.57 -28.78 7.97
N SER A 315 2.72 -27.75 7.91
CA SER A 315 1.26 -27.90 7.74
C SER A 315 0.75 -27.46 6.36
N LEU A 316 -0.42 -27.96 5.97
CA LEU A 316 -1.16 -27.51 4.79
C LEU A 316 -1.51 -26.01 4.88
N LYS A 317 -1.89 -25.53 6.06
CA LYS A 317 -2.21 -24.12 6.29
C LYS A 317 -1.02 -23.22 6.01
N GLY A 318 0.15 -23.56 6.55
CA GLY A 318 1.39 -22.81 6.32
C GLY A 318 1.82 -22.84 4.85
N PHE A 319 1.66 -23.99 4.19
CA PHE A 319 1.89 -24.14 2.76
C PHE A 319 1.00 -23.18 1.93
N LEU A 320 -0.32 -23.23 2.15
CA LEU A 320 -1.30 -22.36 1.49
C LEU A 320 -0.99 -20.87 1.69
N CYS A 321 -0.82 -20.45 2.95
CA CYS A 321 -0.57 -19.04 3.28
C CYS A 321 0.72 -18.52 2.64
N SER A 322 1.80 -19.31 2.67
CA SER A 322 3.09 -18.91 2.13
C SER A 322 3.08 -18.79 0.60
N LEU A 323 2.46 -19.74 -0.10
CA LEU A 323 2.31 -19.65 -1.56
C LEU A 323 1.44 -18.45 -1.93
N LEU A 324 0.31 -18.27 -1.26
CA LEU A 324 -0.62 -17.17 -1.53
C LEU A 324 0.04 -15.81 -1.30
N TYR A 325 0.76 -15.65 -0.19
CA TYR A 325 1.52 -14.42 0.10
C TYR A 325 2.50 -14.08 -1.02
N GLN A 326 3.30 -15.06 -1.48
CA GLN A 326 4.31 -14.82 -2.51
C GLN A 326 3.70 -14.43 -3.85
N ILE A 327 2.57 -15.05 -4.22
CA ILE A 327 1.83 -14.71 -5.44
C ILE A 327 1.27 -13.30 -5.33
N LEU A 328 0.44 -13.01 -4.32
CA LEU A 328 -0.25 -11.73 -4.18
C LEU A 328 0.68 -10.54 -3.98
N LYS A 329 1.84 -10.75 -3.36
CA LYS A 329 2.87 -9.71 -3.21
C LYS A 329 3.42 -9.22 -4.55
N THR A 330 3.47 -10.11 -5.55
CA THR A 330 4.04 -9.80 -6.88
C THR A 330 2.97 -9.50 -7.90
N ASN A 331 1.89 -10.28 -7.89
CA ASN A 331 0.76 -10.16 -8.79
C ASN A 331 -0.53 -10.14 -7.98
N TRP A 332 -1.07 -8.92 -7.79
CA TRP A 332 -2.34 -8.76 -7.10
C TRP A 332 -3.49 -9.20 -8.01
N ALA A 333 -3.98 -10.41 -7.77
CA ALA A 333 -4.99 -11.07 -8.59
C ALA A 333 -6.38 -11.17 -7.92
N LEU A 334 -6.57 -10.50 -6.78
CA LEU A 334 -7.86 -10.50 -6.08
C LEU A 334 -8.67 -9.25 -6.47
N ASP A 335 -9.97 -9.45 -6.68
CA ASP A 335 -10.93 -8.37 -6.92
C ASP A 335 -10.94 -7.37 -5.75
N ASP A 336 -11.10 -6.09 -6.06
CA ASP A 336 -11.27 -5.04 -5.07
C ASP A 336 -12.55 -5.25 -4.25
N THR A 337 -13.57 -5.93 -4.78
CA THR A 337 -14.75 -6.34 -3.99
C THR A 337 -14.39 -7.31 -2.87
N TYR A 338 -13.38 -8.15 -3.08
CA TYR A 338 -12.90 -9.05 -2.03
C TYR A 338 -12.23 -8.24 -0.92
N LEU A 339 -11.45 -7.20 -1.26
CA LEU A 339 -10.88 -6.25 -0.29
C LEU A 339 -11.93 -5.42 0.46
N ALA A 340 -13.14 -5.30 -0.09
CA ALA A 340 -14.27 -4.65 0.55
C ALA A 340 -14.99 -5.53 1.58
N ASP A 341 -14.68 -6.83 1.63
CA ASP A 341 -15.30 -7.75 2.58
C ASP A 341 -14.83 -7.47 4.01
N HIS A 342 -15.78 -7.11 4.88
CA HIS A 342 -15.54 -6.86 6.29
C HIS A 342 -14.97 -8.07 7.03
N GLN A 343 -15.19 -9.31 6.54
CA GLN A 343 -14.61 -10.52 7.12
C GLN A 343 -13.08 -10.54 7.01
N LEU A 344 -12.47 -9.81 6.07
CA LEU A 344 -11.02 -9.66 6.00
C LEU A 344 -10.44 -8.89 7.20
N CYS A 345 -11.21 -7.98 7.81
CA CYS A 345 -10.76 -7.23 8.97
C CYS A 345 -10.56 -8.12 10.21
N GLU A 346 -11.22 -9.27 10.27
CA GLU A 346 -11.09 -10.23 11.37
C GLU A 346 -9.84 -11.12 11.22
N LYS A 347 -9.30 -11.22 10.00
CA LYS A 347 -8.13 -12.04 9.67
C LYS A 347 -6.86 -11.30 10.02
N LYS A 348 -6.36 -11.50 11.23
CA LYS A 348 -5.13 -10.86 11.73
C LYS A 348 -3.89 -11.72 11.54
N THR A 349 -4.07 -13.04 11.52
CA THR A 349 -2.99 -14.03 11.47
C THR A 349 -3.41 -15.22 10.60
N ALA A 350 -2.43 -16.02 10.19
CA ALA A 350 -2.68 -17.21 9.37
C ALA A 350 -3.69 -18.16 10.03
N LEU A 351 -3.73 -18.20 11.37
CA LEU A 351 -4.64 -19.06 12.13
C LEU A 351 -6.12 -18.70 11.93
N ASN A 352 -6.43 -17.44 11.64
CA ASN A 352 -7.80 -16.96 11.42
C ASN A 352 -8.38 -17.39 10.08
N TRP A 353 -7.55 -17.87 9.15
CA TRP A 353 -7.99 -18.28 7.82
C TRP A 353 -8.56 -19.70 7.82
N ASP A 354 -9.68 -19.88 7.12
CA ASP A 354 -10.22 -21.18 6.79
C ASP A 354 -9.41 -21.87 5.67
N LEU A 355 -9.27 -23.19 5.75
CA LEU A 355 -8.48 -23.97 4.78
C LEU A 355 -9.13 -24.03 3.40
N ALA A 356 -10.45 -24.22 3.33
CA ALA A 356 -11.16 -24.31 2.06
C ALA A 356 -11.16 -22.95 1.35
N GLU A 357 -11.33 -21.88 2.12
CA GLU A 357 -11.18 -20.51 1.66
C GLU A 357 -9.78 -20.24 1.09
N LEU A 358 -8.71 -20.52 1.86
CA LEU A 358 -7.33 -20.34 1.39
C LEU A 358 -7.04 -21.12 0.12
N LYS A 359 -7.49 -22.38 0.04
CA LYS A 359 -7.31 -23.23 -1.15
C LYS A 359 -7.98 -22.62 -2.37
N LYS A 360 -9.22 -22.14 -2.23
CA LYS A 360 -9.97 -21.49 -3.31
C LYS A 360 -9.26 -20.21 -3.79
N ILE A 361 -8.84 -19.36 -2.87
CA ILE A 361 -8.16 -18.10 -3.18
C ILE A 361 -6.83 -18.37 -3.86
N LEU A 362 -6.04 -19.32 -3.35
CA LEU A 362 -4.76 -19.68 -3.94
C LEU A 362 -4.92 -20.18 -5.38
N LEU A 363 -5.85 -21.11 -5.64
CA LEU A 363 -6.05 -21.62 -7.00
C LEU A 363 -6.48 -20.50 -7.97
N THR A 364 -7.35 -19.59 -7.52
CA THR A 364 -7.75 -18.41 -8.31
C THR A 364 -6.55 -17.49 -8.58
N ALA A 365 -5.76 -17.17 -7.55
CA ALA A 365 -4.58 -16.31 -7.68
C ALA A 365 -3.51 -16.93 -8.59
N VAL A 366 -3.31 -18.25 -8.52
CA VAL A 366 -2.41 -18.98 -9.41
C VAL A 366 -2.87 -18.86 -10.86
N GLU A 367 -4.14 -19.12 -11.13
CA GLU A 367 -4.71 -19.05 -12.49
C GLU A 367 -4.61 -17.66 -13.09
N GLU A 368 -4.97 -16.63 -12.34
CA GLU A 368 -4.88 -15.24 -12.79
C GLU A 368 -3.42 -14.82 -13.00
N ALA A 369 -2.52 -15.16 -12.08
CA ALA A 369 -1.11 -14.83 -12.22
C ALA A 369 -0.47 -15.52 -13.44
N ALA A 370 -0.87 -16.76 -13.73
CA ALA A 370 -0.39 -17.55 -14.87
C ALA A 370 -0.68 -16.91 -16.24
N LYS A 371 -1.72 -16.06 -16.33
CA LYS A 371 -2.08 -15.37 -17.58
C LYS A 371 -1.00 -14.40 -18.01
N THR A 372 -0.37 -13.72 -17.06
CA THR A 372 0.65 -12.70 -17.34
C THR A 372 2.07 -13.18 -17.05
N THR A 373 2.24 -14.12 -16.14
CA THR A 373 3.53 -14.50 -15.56
C THR A 373 3.61 -16.02 -15.38
N PRO A 374 4.51 -16.73 -16.09
CA PRO A 374 4.75 -18.15 -15.84
C PRO A 374 5.26 -18.38 -14.42
N LEU A 375 4.76 -19.41 -13.74
CA LEU A 375 5.09 -19.69 -12.34
C LEU A 375 5.94 -20.95 -12.21
N PHE A 376 7.03 -20.84 -11.47
CA PHE A 376 7.88 -21.96 -11.09
C PHE A 376 7.84 -22.16 -9.57
N PHE A 377 7.34 -23.31 -9.13
CA PHE A 377 7.29 -23.67 -7.71
C PHE A 377 8.50 -24.52 -7.34
N LEU A 378 9.15 -24.16 -6.24
CA LEU A 378 10.27 -24.89 -5.65
C LEU A 378 9.90 -25.33 -4.24
N ILE A 379 9.59 -26.61 -4.05
CA ILE A 379 9.03 -27.15 -2.80
C ILE A 379 9.99 -28.21 -2.25
N ASP A 380 10.62 -27.94 -1.10
CA ASP A 380 11.58 -28.85 -0.47
C ASP A 380 10.97 -29.58 0.73
N GLY A 381 11.32 -30.86 0.87
CA GLY A 381 11.08 -31.65 2.09
C GLY A 381 9.63 -32.09 2.25
N LEU A 382 8.94 -32.49 1.18
CA LEU A 382 7.53 -32.90 1.27
C LEU A 382 7.30 -34.06 2.27
N ASP A 383 8.30 -34.91 2.51
CA ASP A 383 8.30 -35.95 3.56
C ASP A 383 8.25 -35.40 5.00
N GLU A 384 8.47 -34.10 5.19
CA GLU A 384 8.37 -33.42 6.48
C GLU A 384 7.03 -32.73 6.70
N CYS A 385 6.09 -32.89 5.77
CA CYS A 385 4.70 -32.48 5.98
C CYS A 385 4.04 -33.38 7.03
N LYS A 386 3.18 -32.79 7.85
CA LYS A 386 2.32 -33.55 8.78
C LYS A 386 1.53 -34.60 8.02
N GLU A 387 1.45 -35.79 8.58
CA GLU A 387 0.83 -36.94 7.90
C GLU A 387 -0.64 -36.66 7.52
N ASP A 388 -1.39 -36.01 8.41
CA ASP A 388 -2.80 -35.65 8.20
C ASP A 388 -2.99 -34.58 7.11
N ASP A 389 -1.96 -33.79 6.81
CA ASP A 389 -1.99 -32.70 5.82
C ASP A 389 -1.43 -33.13 4.46
N LEU A 390 -0.70 -34.25 4.37
CA LEU A 390 0.05 -34.65 3.19
C LEU A 390 -0.85 -34.87 1.97
N ASP A 391 -2.03 -35.47 2.15
CA ASP A 391 -2.99 -35.68 1.05
C ASP A 391 -3.48 -34.33 0.51
N GLY A 392 -3.85 -33.39 1.39
CA GLY A 392 -4.27 -32.05 0.98
C GLY A 392 -3.18 -31.24 0.28
N VAL A 393 -1.92 -31.39 0.71
CA VAL A 393 -0.75 -30.77 0.06
C VAL A 393 -0.50 -31.38 -1.32
N THR A 394 -0.49 -32.70 -1.43
CA THR A 394 -0.23 -33.39 -2.70
C THR A 394 -1.34 -33.16 -3.72
N ASP A 395 -2.61 -33.18 -3.31
CA ASP A 395 -3.75 -32.80 -4.14
C ASP A 395 -3.61 -31.39 -4.70
N LEU A 396 -3.16 -30.45 -3.85
CA LEU A 396 -2.95 -29.07 -4.26
C LEU A 396 -1.79 -28.95 -5.27
N ILE A 397 -0.67 -29.64 -5.02
CA ILE A 397 0.47 -29.69 -5.95
C ILE A 397 0.01 -30.21 -7.32
N LEU A 398 -0.76 -31.31 -7.35
CA LEU A 398 -1.30 -31.87 -8.59
C LEU A 398 -2.28 -30.90 -9.29
N ALA A 399 -3.16 -30.25 -8.52
CA ALA A 399 -4.09 -29.27 -9.06
C ALA A 399 -3.37 -28.07 -9.70
N ILE A 400 -2.33 -27.54 -9.05
CA ILE A 400 -1.50 -26.46 -9.60
C ILE A 400 -0.75 -26.95 -10.85
N ALA A 401 -0.13 -28.13 -10.79
CA ALA A 401 0.65 -28.69 -11.89
C ALA A 401 -0.15 -28.96 -13.16
N SER A 402 -1.48 -29.17 -13.03
CA SER A 402 -2.38 -29.37 -14.16
C SER A 402 -2.64 -28.09 -14.98
N LYS A 403 -2.28 -26.91 -14.46
CA LYS A 403 -2.53 -25.62 -15.11
C LYS A 403 -1.42 -25.28 -16.13
N PRO A 404 -1.74 -24.54 -17.20
CA PRO A 404 -0.73 -24.08 -18.15
C PRO A 404 0.24 -23.08 -17.51
N ASN A 405 1.43 -22.92 -18.10
CA ASN A 405 2.48 -22.02 -17.63
C ASN A 405 2.97 -22.32 -16.20
N MET A 406 2.85 -23.58 -15.76
CA MET A 406 3.30 -24.05 -14.46
C MET A 406 4.45 -25.06 -14.57
N LYS A 407 5.43 -24.91 -13.70
CA LYS A 407 6.42 -25.95 -13.38
C LYS A 407 6.57 -26.08 -11.88
N LEU A 408 6.67 -27.30 -11.39
CA LEU A 408 6.86 -27.58 -9.97
C LEU A 408 8.04 -28.51 -9.80
N CYS A 409 9.09 -28.05 -9.12
CA CYS A 409 10.19 -28.88 -8.66
C CYS A 409 9.95 -29.20 -7.19
N ILE A 410 9.69 -30.48 -6.91
CA ILE A 410 9.42 -30.96 -5.55
C ILE A 410 10.57 -31.85 -5.08
N SER A 411 10.93 -31.79 -3.79
CA SER A 411 11.92 -32.71 -3.20
C SER A 411 11.30 -33.52 -2.06
N SER A 412 11.68 -34.79 -1.94
CA SER A 412 11.32 -35.60 -0.78
C SER A 412 12.13 -36.90 -0.64
N ARG A 413 11.88 -37.64 0.44
CA ARG A 413 12.12 -39.09 0.48
C ARG A 413 11.06 -39.84 -0.35
N PRO A 414 11.40 -41.00 -0.94
CA PRO A 414 10.45 -41.82 -1.69
C PRO A 414 9.60 -42.71 -0.77
N GLU A 415 8.98 -42.10 0.25
CA GLU A 415 8.05 -42.79 1.14
C GLU A 415 6.84 -43.30 0.36
N THR A 416 6.21 -44.37 0.86
CA THR A 416 5.20 -45.12 0.12
C THR A 416 4.07 -44.25 -0.41
N LYS A 417 3.51 -43.35 0.42
CA LYS A 417 2.44 -42.43 0.02
C LYS A 417 2.89 -41.51 -1.12
N ILE A 418 3.99 -40.77 -0.93
CA ILE A 418 4.53 -39.83 -1.93
C ILE A 418 4.89 -40.55 -3.24
N ARG A 419 5.54 -41.71 -3.16
CA ARG A 419 5.91 -42.51 -4.32
C ARG A 419 4.70 -42.98 -5.12
N ASN A 420 3.62 -43.36 -4.44
CA ASN A 420 2.39 -43.79 -5.10
C ASN A 420 1.72 -42.61 -5.82
N THR A 421 1.72 -41.42 -5.21
CA THR A 421 1.15 -40.20 -5.79
C THR A 421 1.91 -39.72 -7.03
N PHE A 422 3.25 -39.74 -6.99
CA PHE A 422 4.10 -39.22 -8.08
C PHE A 422 4.75 -40.32 -8.93
N ARG A 423 4.13 -41.51 -8.99
CA ARG A 423 4.68 -42.71 -9.67
C ARG A 423 5.07 -42.50 -11.14
N ASP A 424 4.31 -41.67 -11.85
CA ASP A 424 4.46 -41.45 -13.30
C ASP A 424 5.13 -40.10 -13.61
N VAL A 425 5.62 -39.41 -12.59
CA VAL A 425 6.29 -38.10 -12.70
C VAL A 425 7.78 -38.29 -13.01
N GLN A 426 8.36 -37.36 -13.78
CA GLN A 426 9.80 -37.33 -14.02
C GLN A 426 10.56 -37.14 -12.70
N PHE A 427 11.60 -37.93 -12.47
CA PHE A 427 12.35 -37.85 -11.23
C PHE A 427 13.85 -38.01 -11.43
N LEU A 428 14.61 -37.50 -10.46
CA LEU A 428 16.02 -37.82 -10.28
C LEU A 428 16.28 -38.31 -8.85
N LYS A 429 17.29 -39.15 -8.69
CA LYS A 429 17.74 -39.64 -7.38
C LYS A 429 19.07 -38.98 -7.02
N VAL A 430 19.07 -38.08 -6.05
CA VAL A 430 20.26 -37.26 -5.73
C VAL A 430 21.49 -38.12 -5.44
N GLN A 431 21.36 -39.23 -4.71
CA GLN A 431 22.48 -40.11 -4.38
C GLN A 431 23.19 -40.74 -5.60
N GLU A 432 22.55 -40.75 -6.79
CA GLU A 432 23.15 -41.29 -8.01
C GLU A 432 24.08 -40.27 -8.70
N TYR A 433 24.02 -38.99 -8.32
CA TYR A 433 24.75 -37.89 -8.95
C TYR A 433 25.82 -37.27 -8.04
N THR A 434 25.75 -37.48 -6.73
CA THR A 434 26.64 -36.84 -5.75
C THR A 434 28.05 -37.42 -5.68
N GLY A 435 28.36 -38.53 -6.37
CA GLY A 435 29.66 -39.21 -6.22
C GLY A 435 30.88 -38.32 -6.54
N LYS A 436 30.81 -37.50 -7.58
CA LYS A 436 31.89 -36.55 -7.94
C LYS A 436 32.03 -35.44 -6.89
N ASP A 437 30.91 -34.90 -6.42
CA ASP A 437 30.87 -33.85 -5.41
C ASP A 437 31.41 -34.35 -4.05
N ILE A 438 31.03 -35.57 -3.66
CA ILE A 438 31.53 -36.23 -2.44
C ILE A 438 33.04 -36.44 -2.55
N ARG A 439 33.55 -36.91 -3.68
CA ARG A 439 35.00 -37.05 -3.90
C ARG A 439 35.71 -35.73 -3.69
N LYS A 440 35.23 -34.67 -4.34
CA LYS A 440 35.82 -33.33 -4.22
C LYS A 440 35.82 -32.87 -2.77
N TYR A 441 34.69 -32.99 -2.07
CA TYR A 441 34.58 -32.65 -0.66
C TYR A 441 35.58 -33.42 0.22
N VAL A 442 35.72 -34.74 0.02
CA VAL A 442 36.66 -35.58 0.77
C VAL A 442 38.10 -35.18 0.47
N GLN A 443 38.45 -34.96 -0.80
CA GLN A 443 39.77 -34.48 -1.22
C GLN A 443 40.13 -33.14 -0.55
N ASP A 444 39.22 -32.16 -0.59
CA ASP A 444 39.43 -30.84 0.01
C ASP A 444 39.50 -30.90 1.54
N THR A 445 38.75 -31.81 2.16
CA THR A 445 38.74 -31.97 3.61
C THR A 445 40.01 -32.64 4.12
N LEU A 446 40.40 -33.75 3.51
CA LEU A 446 41.60 -34.49 3.89
C LEU A 446 42.89 -33.76 3.45
N GLY A 447 42.85 -33.05 2.32
CA GLY A 447 43.98 -32.28 1.80
C GLY A 447 44.46 -31.15 2.73
N LYS A 448 43.59 -30.68 3.64
CA LYS A 448 43.96 -29.69 4.67
C LYS A 448 44.88 -30.25 5.75
N THR A 449 44.90 -31.56 5.94
CA THR A 449 45.67 -32.24 6.97
C THR A 449 46.75 -33.13 6.38
N ARG A 450 47.25 -32.78 5.19
CA ARG A 450 48.15 -33.64 4.42
C ARG A 450 49.43 -33.91 5.21
N ASP A 451 49.53 -35.12 5.73
CA ASP A 451 50.77 -35.70 6.21
C ASP A 451 51.63 -36.04 4.99
N THR A 452 52.87 -35.54 4.96
CA THR A 452 53.83 -35.76 3.87
C THR A 452 54.29 -37.22 3.75
N HIS A 453 53.89 -38.09 4.68
CA HIS A 453 54.30 -39.49 4.75
C HIS A 453 53.35 -40.49 4.04
N ILE A 454 52.17 -40.06 3.57
CA ILE A 454 51.24 -40.95 2.87
C ILE A 454 51.45 -40.83 1.35
N THR A 455 51.59 -41.97 0.66
CA THR A 455 51.76 -41.99 -0.80
C THR A 455 50.50 -41.51 -1.52
N GLY A 456 50.65 -40.99 -2.74
CA GLY A 456 49.51 -40.53 -3.55
C GLY A 456 48.50 -41.66 -3.83
N GLU A 457 48.97 -42.87 -4.11
CA GLU A 457 48.12 -44.02 -4.43
C GLU A 457 47.29 -44.49 -3.24
N ASP A 458 47.90 -44.59 -2.04
CA ASP A 458 47.18 -44.97 -0.82
C ASP A 458 46.13 -43.93 -0.44
N TRP A 459 46.44 -42.65 -0.67
CA TRP A 459 45.53 -41.55 -0.42
C TRP A 459 44.31 -41.58 -1.34
N ASP A 460 44.54 -41.80 -2.63
CA ASP A 460 43.47 -41.94 -3.61
C ASP A 460 42.60 -43.17 -3.32
N TYR A 461 43.20 -44.30 -2.92
CA TYR A 461 42.46 -45.48 -2.52
C TYR A 461 41.57 -45.25 -1.28
N LEU A 462 42.05 -44.50 -0.28
CA LEU A 462 41.26 -44.11 0.89
C LEU A 462 40.08 -43.22 0.49
N ILE A 463 40.32 -42.21 -0.36
CA ILE A 463 39.27 -41.33 -0.88
C ILE A 463 38.21 -42.15 -1.64
N GLU A 464 38.61 -43.02 -2.54
CA GLU A 464 37.70 -43.91 -3.28
C GLU A 464 36.88 -44.80 -2.35
N THR A 465 37.52 -45.31 -1.30
CA THR A 465 36.86 -46.15 -0.31
C THR A 465 35.74 -45.37 0.39
N ILE A 466 36.00 -44.13 0.81
CA ILE A 466 35.00 -43.24 1.42
C ILE A 466 33.86 -42.95 0.43
N VAL A 467 34.18 -42.53 -0.80
CA VAL A 467 33.18 -42.21 -1.83
C VAL A 467 32.28 -43.41 -2.09
N ARG A 468 32.85 -44.59 -2.32
CA ARG A 468 32.09 -45.82 -2.58
C ARG A 468 31.24 -46.26 -1.39
N HIS A 469 31.72 -46.12 -0.15
CA HIS A 469 30.97 -46.51 1.04
C HIS A 469 29.85 -45.53 1.38
N SER A 470 30.00 -44.25 1.02
CA SER A 470 28.97 -43.24 1.23
C SER A 470 27.66 -43.56 0.50
N ASP A 471 27.71 -44.32 -0.60
CA ASP A 471 26.54 -44.70 -1.40
C ASP A 471 25.63 -43.48 -1.73
N GLY A 472 26.31 -42.36 -2.05
CA GLY A 472 25.75 -41.06 -2.39
C GLY A 472 25.17 -40.25 -1.21
N VAL A 473 25.39 -40.70 0.03
CA VAL A 473 24.97 -40.00 1.25
C VAL A 473 26.05 -39.01 1.69
N PHE A 474 25.83 -37.73 1.39
CA PHE A 474 26.77 -36.65 1.69
C PHE A 474 27.07 -36.53 3.19
N LEU A 475 26.06 -36.66 4.06
CA LEU A 475 26.24 -36.59 5.50
C LEU A 475 27.17 -37.70 6.04
N TRP A 476 27.06 -38.92 5.49
CA TRP A 476 27.96 -40.02 5.80
C TRP A 476 29.40 -39.62 5.48
N SER A 477 29.64 -39.08 4.28
CA SER A 477 30.98 -38.65 3.85
C SER A 477 31.55 -37.52 4.71
N ILE A 478 30.72 -36.59 5.20
CA ILE A 478 31.15 -35.53 6.12
C ILE A 478 31.62 -36.11 7.45
N LEU A 479 30.86 -37.03 8.03
CA LEU A 479 31.20 -37.65 9.31
C LEU A 479 32.49 -38.46 9.20
N VAL A 480 32.58 -39.30 8.16
CA VAL A 480 33.73 -40.17 7.95
C VAL A 480 34.97 -39.39 7.55
N ALA A 481 34.88 -38.39 6.67
CA ALA A 481 36.04 -37.57 6.32
C ALA A 481 36.63 -36.88 7.55
N LYS A 482 35.79 -36.35 8.45
CA LYS A 482 36.25 -35.75 9.71
C LYS A 482 36.90 -36.77 10.65
N ASP A 483 36.29 -37.95 10.77
CA ASP A 483 36.83 -39.05 11.59
C ASP A 483 38.23 -39.47 11.08
N VAL A 484 38.38 -39.57 9.76
CA VAL A 484 39.66 -39.86 9.11
C VAL A 484 40.64 -38.70 9.29
N THR A 485 40.22 -37.45 9.14
CA THR A 485 41.06 -36.26 9.42
C THR A 485 41.63 -36.29 10.84
N LYS A 486 40.83 -36.65 11.84
CA LYS A 486 41.30 -36.83 13.22
C LYS A 486 42.36 -37.94 13.31
N GLY A 487 42.11 -39.10 12.70
CA GLY A 487 43.09 -40.20 12.68
C GLY A 487 44.41 -39.83 12.01
N VAL A 488 44.37 -39.11 10.88
CA VAL A 488 45.58 -38.56 10.23
C VAL A 488 46.33 -37.61 11.15
N THR A 489 45.60 -36.74 11.87
CA THR A 489 46.21 -35.80 12.83
C THR A 489 46.86 -36.51 14.01
N ASN A 490 46.34 -37.68 14.39
CA ASN A 490 46.89 -38.54 15.44
C ASN A 490 48.05 -39.43 14.97
N GLY A 491 48.41 -39.40 13.69
CA GLY A 491 49.49 -40.22 13.11
C GLY A 491 49.08 -41.66 12.80
N ASP A 492 47.78 -41.95 12.66
CA ASP A 492 47.29 -43.29 12.32
C ASP A 492 47.77 -43.69 10.90
N PRO A 493 48.35 -44.90 10.72
CA PRO A 493 48.74 -45.40 9.41
C PRO A 493 47.55 -45.49 8.42
N VAL A 494 47.81 -45.20 7.14
CA VAL A 494 46.77 -45.14 6.09
C VAL A 494 46.01 -46.45 5.91
N ASP A 495 46.67 -47.59 6.12
CA ASP A 495 46.04 -48.92 6.06
C ASP A 495 45.04 -49.13 7.20
N GLN A 496 45.35 -48.62 8.40
CA GLN A 496 44.43 -48.64 9.55
C GLN A 496 43.23 -47.73 9.31
N LEU A 497 43.46 -46.51 8.82
CA LEU A 497 42.38 -45.59 8.43
C LEU A 497 41.46 -46.21 7.39
N THR A 498 42.03 -46.86 6.38
CA THR A 498 41.25 -47.51 5.33
C THR A 498 40.43 -48.69 5.87
N ARG A 499 41.03 -49.55 6.71
CA ARG A 499 40.31 -50.64 7.38
C ARG A 499 39.19 -50.13 8.29
N ARG A 500 39.42 -49.00 8.97
CA ARG A 500 38.40 -48.34 9.79
C ARG A 500 37.20 -47.92 8.94
N VAL A 501 37.42 -47.25 7.81
CA VAL A 501 36.36 -46.86 6.87
C VAL A 501 35.59 -48.07 6.34
N GLN A 502 36.28 -49.17 5.98
CA GLN A 502 35.65 -50.39 5.48
C GLN A 502 34.74 -51.10 6.50
N LYS A 503 35.05 -50.95 7.80
CA LYS A 503 34.23 -51.51 8.89
C LYS A 503 33.03 -50.64 9.25
N LEU A 504 33.00 -49.37 8.83
CA LEU A 504 31.89 -48.49 9.15
C LEU A 504 30.63 -48.94 8.40
N PRO A 505 29.47 -48.96 9.08
CA PRO A 505 28.22 -49.27 8.43
C PRO A 505 27.86 -48.17 7.43
N LYS A 506 27.27 -48.58 6.30
CA LYS A 506 26.74 -47.66 5.27
C LYS A 506 25.43 -47.00 5.67
N ASP A 507 24.67 -47.67 6.54
CA ASP A 507 23.41 -47.15 7.08
C ASP A 507 23.69 -46.03 8.09
N MET A 508 23.00 -44.90 7.95
CA MET A 508 23.21 -43.73 8.80
C MET A 508 22.88 -44.00 10.27
N SER A 509 21.80 -44.73 10.56
CA SER A 509 21.41 -45.02 11.95
C SER A 509 22.46 -45.90 12.63
N LYS A 510 22.90 -46.95 11.93
CA LYS A 510 24.00 -47.80 12.42
C LYS A 510 25.32 -47.04 12.56
N LEU A 511 25.61 -46.09 11.67
CA LEU A 511 26.80 -45.25 11.79
C LEU A 511 26.75 -44.41 13.06
N TYR A 512 25.59 -43.81 13.37
CA TYR A 512 25.42 -43.08 14.63
C TYR A 512 25.55 -43.98 15.84
N GLU A 513 24.95 -45.18 15.83
CA GLU A 513 25.13 -46.16 16.92
C GLU A 513 26.60 -46.49 17.15
N GLU A 514 27.36 -46.76 16.09
CA GLU A 514 28.79 -47.04 16.18
C GLU A 514 29.61 -45.84 16.64
N MET A 515 29.24 -44.61 16.24
CA MET A 515 29.89 -43.40 16.72
C MET A 515 29.60 -43.15 18.21
N LEU A 516 28.36 -43.37 18.66
CA LEU A 516 27.93 -43.18 20.04
C LEU A 516 28.57 -44.20 20.99
N LYS A 517 28.71 -45.46 20.57
CA LYS A 517 29.44 -46.49 21.33
C LYS A 517 30.92 -46.14 21.57
N ARG A 518 31.52 -45.30 20.72
CA ARG A 518 32.91 -44.85 20.86
C ARG A 518 33.10 -43.73 21.87
N VAL A 519 32.03 -43.05 22.28
CA VAL A 519 32.07 -41.98 23.28
C VAL A 519 32.45 -42.54 24.66
N GLY A 520 32.27 -43.84 24.90
CA GLY A 520 32.84 -44.55 26.06
C GLY A 520 32.05 -45.78 26.48
N PRO A 521 32.59 -46.57 27.44
CA PRO A 521 31.93 -47.76 28.00
C PRO A 521 30.62 -47.42 28.72
N ASP A 522 30.48 -46.17 29.18
CA ASP A 522 29.31 -45.68 29.91
C ASP A 522 28.20 -45.15 28.99
N TRP A 523 28.31 -45.33 27.66
CA TRP A 523 27.26 -44.93 26.71
C TRP A 523 25.89 -45.51 27.08
N GLU A 524 25.82 -46.76 27.54
CA GLU A 524 24.55 -47.35 28.00
C GLU A 524 23.97 -46.62 29.23
N LEU A 525 24.81 -45.99 30.06
CA LEU A 525 24.41 -45.15 31.18
C LEU A 525 23.82 -43.81 30.70
N TYR A 526 24.45 -43.18 29.70
CA TYR A 526 24.05 -41.87 29.18
C TYR A 526 22.97 -41.92 28.11
N LYS A 527 22.64 -43.11 27.60
CA LYS A 527 21.65 -43.32 26.54
C LYS A 527 20.26 -42.85 26.96
N CYS A 528 19.86 -43.10 28.20
CA CYS A 528 18.57 -42.64 28.75
C CYS A 528 18.55 -41.12 28.93
N GLU A 529 19.66 -40.51 29.36
CA GLU A 529 19.78 -39.06 29.53
C GLU A 529 19.80 -38.34 28.17
N ALA A 530 20.58 -38.85 27.21
CA ALA A 530 20.63 -38.37 25.83
C ALA A 530 19.25 -38.47 25.14
N SER A 531 18.55 -39.60 25.31
CA SER A 531 17.16 -39.79 24.85
C SER A 531 16.23 -38.72 25.46
N SER A 532 16.38 -38.43 26.75
CA SER A 532 15.62 -37.39 27.44
C SER A 532 15.92 -36.00 26.86
N TYR A 533 17.19 -35.65 26.59
CA TYR A 533 17.53 -34.40 25.90
C TYR A 533 16.93 -34.34 24.49
N PHE A 534 16.99 -35.42 23.70
CA PHE A 534 16.39 -35.46 22.36
C PHE A 534 14.86 -35.31 22.40
N ASN A 535 14.19 -35.87 23.41
CA ASN A 535 12.75 -35.74 23.62
C ASN A 535 12.35 -34.34 24.11
N LEU A 536 13.13 -33.74 25.01
CA LEU A 536 12.90 -32.40 25.54
C LEU A 536 13.13 -31.31 24.47
N LEU A 537 14.06 -31.57 23.55
CA LEU A 537 14.35 -30.71 22.40
C LEU A 537 13.41 -30.95 21.21
N GLY A 538 12.77 -32.12 21.14
CA GLY A 538 11.88 -32.56 20.07
C GLY A 538 10.40 -32.18 20.21
N GLY A 539 10.01 -31.45 21.26
CA GLY A 539 8.70 -30.81 21.44
C GLY A 539 7.50 -31.63 20.96
N HIS A 540 6.97 -32.49 21.83
CA HIS A 540 5.69 -33.22 21.71
C HIS A 540 5.27 -33.61 20.27
N GLY A 541 5.69 -34.80 19.87
CA GLY A 541 5.09 -35.55 18.78
C GLY A 541 6.11 -35.97 17.74
N HIS A 542 6.48 -37.26 17.78
CA HIS A 542 7.10 -38.01 16.68
C HIS A 542 8.63 -38.08 16.58
N THR A 543 9.40 -37.80 17.65
CA THR A 543 10.78 -38.30 17.82
C THR A 543 10.88 -39.83 17.97
N ASN A 544 9.78 -40.56 17.74
CA ASN A 544 9.65 -42.01 17.90
C ASN A 544 10.29 -42.87 16.78
N TYR A 545 11.04 -42.33 15.82
CA TYR A 545 11.51 -43.16 14.70
C TYR A 545 13.02 -43.32 14.55
N LEU A 546 13.84 -42.42 15.11
CA LEU A 546 15.30 -42.62 15.13
C LEU A 546 15.82 -43.18 16.46
N PHE A 547 15.10 -42.95 17.57
CA PHE A 547 15.55 -43.31 18.92
C PHE A 547 14.51 -44.13 19.71
N ALA A 548 13.37 -44.52 19.13
CA ALA A 548 12.39 -45.39 19.82
C ALA A 548 12.94 -46.73 20.34
N PRO A 549 13.95 -47.38 19.73
CA PRO A 549 14.56 -48.56 20.32
C PRO A 549 15.31 -48.28 21.64
N LEU A 550 15.53 -47.02 22.02
CA LEU A 550 16.31 -46.61 23.19
C LEU A 550 15.45 -46.13 24.36
N ALA A 551 14.13 -46.07 24.23
CA ALA A 551 13.22 -45.45 25.20
C ALA A 551 12.30 -46.45 25.92
N THR A 552 12.72 -47.71 26.06
CA THR A 552 11.83 -48.80 26.52
C THR A 552 11.92 -49.16 28.00
N GLU A 553 12.65 -48.44 28.84
CA GLU A 553 12.67 -48.74 30.28
C GLU A 553 12.30 -47.50 31.10
N GLU A 554 11.14 -47.57 31.75
CA GLU A 554 10.74 -46.67 32.83
C GLU A 554 11.69 -46.89 34.01
N ILE A 555 12.47 -45.89 34.40
CA ILE A 555 13.26 -45.93 35.64
C ILE A 555 13.11 -44.61 36.39
N GLU A 556 12.84 -44.74 37.69
CA GLU A 556 12.74 -43.68 38.70
C GLU A 556 14.00 -42.79 38.74
N TYR A 557 13.76 -41.49 38.90
CA TYR A 557 14.78 -40.45 38.98
C TYR A 557 15.49 -40.47 40.34
N ASP A 558 16.79 -40.79 40.35
CA ASP A 558 17.70 -40.35 41.39
C ASP A 558 18.71 -39.34 40.82
N TYR A 559 18.69 -38.15 41.41
CA TYR A 559 19.41 -36.95 41.00
C TYR A 559 20.90 -37.06 41.34
N TYR A 560 21.79 -37.04 40.35
CA TYR A 560 23.22 -36.79 40.58
C TYR A 560 23.72 -35.62 39.72
N PRO A 561 24.31 -34.57 40.32
CA PRO A 561 24.97 -33.51 39.57
C PRO A 561 26.37 -33.98 39.18
N PHE A 562 26.89 -33.62 37.99
CA PHE A 562 28.24 -33.04 37.81
C PHE A 562 28.66 -32.93 36.34
N GLU A 563 29.45 -31.88 36.08
CA GLU A 563 30.16 -31.55 34.84
C GLU A 563 30.85 -32.77 34.21
N HIS A 564 30.34 -33.21 33.05
CA HIS A 564 30.85 -34.40 32.38
C HIS A 564 31.72 -34.08 31.15
N PRO A 565 32.90 -34.69 30.97
CA PRO A 565 33.87 -34.37 29.89
C PRO A 565 33.35 -34.58 28.46
N TYR A 566 32.22 -35.28 28.28
CA TYR A 566 31.64 -35.60 26.97
C TYR A 566 30.49 -34.67 26.56
N LEU A 567 30.04 -33.75 27.43
CA LEU A 567 29.05 -32.71 27.09
C LEU A 567 29.51 -31.84 25.91
N GLY A 568 30.82 -31.65 25.74
CA GLY A 568 31.40 -30.97 24.59
C GLY A 568 31.18 -31.70 23.25
N GLU A 569 31.18 -33.04 23.26
CA GLU A 569 30.94 -33.85 22.05
C GLU A 569 29.45 -33.94 21.71
N PHE A 570 28.57 -33.99 22.72
CA PHE A 570 27.12 -33.87 22.54
C PHE A 570 26.71 -32.47 22.05
N ALA A 571 27.31 -31.42 22.61
CA ALA A 571 27.14 -30.05 22.13
C ALA A 571 27.69 -29.86 20.70
N PHE A 572 28.76 -30.56 20.32
CA PHE A 572 29.32 -30.56 18.97
C PHE A 572 28.43 -31.25 17.94
N LEU A 573 27.86 -32.41 18.28
CA LEU A 573 26.84 -33.06 17.45
C LEU A 573 25.61 -32.16 17.31
N TYR A 574 25.14 -31.55 18.41
CA TYR A 574 23.98 -30.66 18.42
C TYR A 574 24.20 -29.32 17.67
N GLU A 575 25.36 -28.66 17.81
CA GLU A 575 25.71 -27.44 17.06
C GLU A 575 25.66 -27.66 15.55
N LYS A 576 26.07 -28.86 15.11
CA LYS A 576 26.04 -29.28 13.71
C LYS A 576 24.66 -29.72 13.25
N PHE A 577 23.79 -30.18 14.15
CA PHE A 577 22.42 -30.58 13.84
C PHE A 577 21.44 -29.41 13.79
N HIS A 578 21.67 -28.31 14.53
CA HIS A 578 20.63 -27.30 14.74
C HIS A 578 21.02 -25.82 14.61
N GLY A 579 22.25 -25.47 14.19
CA GLY A 579 22.56 -24.09 13.77
C GLY A 579 22.08 -23.01 14.76
N LEU A 580 22.30 -23.17 16.07
CA LEU A 580 21.79 -22.22 17.06
C LEU A 580 22.54 -20.88 16.98
N ARG A 581 21.80 -19.78 16.77
CA ARG A 581 22.30 -18.41 17.00
C ARG A 581 22.76 -18.23 18.46
N LEU A 582 23.78 -17.38 18.63
CA LEU A 582 24.42 -16.96 19.89
C LEU A 582 23.47 -16.75 21.09
N ALA A 583 22.24 -16.27 20.87
CA ALA A 583 21.26 -16.04 21.93
C ALA A 583 20.78 -17.33 22.63
N LYS A 584 20.55 -18.42 21.88
CA LYS A 584 20.18 -19.71 22.49
C LYS A 584 21.39 -20.43 23.09
N LYS A 585 22.60 -20.11 22.63
CA LYS A 585 23.86 -20.56 23.26
C LYS A 585 23.94 -20.04 24.70
N HIS A 586 23.55 -18.78 24.93
CA HIS A 586 23.54 -18.19 26.27
C HIS A 586 22.45 -18.78 27.17
N GLN A 587 21.27 -19.08 26.63
CA GLN A 587 20.16 -19.70 27.36
C GLN A 587 20.44 -21.17 27.72
N LEU A 588 21.09 -21.92 26.82
CA LEU A 588 21.56 -23.28 27.10
C LEU A 588 22.69 -23.23 28.14
N ARG A 589 23.63 -22.27 28.03
CA ARG A 589 24.69 -22.07 29.03
C ARG A 589 24.13 -21.64 30.39
N GLN A 590 23.09 -20.80 30.43
CA GLN A 590 22.42 -20.41 31.67
C GLN A 590 21.58 -21.54 32.27
N ARG A 591 20.96 -22.39 31.45
CA ARG A 591 20.25 -23.59 31.95
C ARG A 591 21.22 -24.65 32.45
N ILE A 592 22.36 -24.85 31.78
CA ILE A 592 23.44 -25.72 32.26
C ILE A 592 24.04 -25.15 33.55
N LEU A 593 24.27 -23.83 33.64
CA LEU A 593 24.76 -23.14 34.85
C LEU A 593 23.73 -23.06 36.00
N ALA A 594 22.45 -23.23 35.71
CA ALA A 594 21.39 -23.29 36.72
C ALA A 594 21.13 -24.74 37.20
N ILE A 595 21.71 -25.73 36.52
CA ILE A 595 21.64 -27.16 36.84
C ILE A 595 22.96 -27.67 37.45
N SER A 596 24.08 -26.95 37.24
CA SER A 596 25.31 -27.02 38.07
C SER A 596 25.14 -26.24 39.37
#